data_AF-A0AAV3WPS2-F1
#
_entry.id   AF-A0AAV3WPS2-F1
#
_cell.length_a   1.000
_cell.length_b   1.000
_cell.length_c   1.000
_cell.angle_alpha   90.00
_cell.angle_beta   90.00
_cell.angle_gamma   90.00
#
_symmetry.space_group_name_H-M   'P 1'
#
loop_
_entity.id
_entity.type
_entity.pdbx_description
1 polymer ?
#
loop_
_entity_poly.entity_id
_entity_poly.type
_entity_poly.pdbx_seq_one_letter_code
_entity_poly.pdbx_strand_id
1 'polypeptide(L)'
;MSYLEIKEAATGFVITVIEILSPKNKRPGEGREAYIKKRKQVLASLTHLVEIDLLRGGKPMPILSEVPASDYRIVLIRGDRRPQAQLYAFNLRQTIPSFPLPLNPGDPEPIIDLQTLLNGLYERARYHLAIDYSQAPVQPLKAEDVSWVDTLLREQELRKN
;
A
#
# COMPACT_ATOMS: atom_id res chain seq x y z
N MET A 1 -0.92 -10.37 -11.66
CA MET A 1 -0.83 -9.43 -10.52
C MET A 1 0.64 -9.15 -10.36
N SER A 2 1.05 -7.90 -10.24
CA SER A 2 2.46 -7.55 -10.06
C SER A 2 2.78 -7.61 -8.57
N TYR A 3 3.73 -8.46 -8.21
CA TYR A 3 4.31 -8.56 -6.88
C TYR A 3 5.83 -8.59 -7.03
N LEU A 4 6.54 -8.17 -5.98
CA LEU A 4 8.00 -8.18 -5.95
C LEU A 4 8.46 -9.22 -4.94
N GLU A 5 9.43 -10.03 -5.34
CA GLU A 5 10.10 -10.99 -4.45
C GLU A 5 11.53 -10.52 -4.20
N ILE A 6 11.89 -10.43 -2.92
CA ILE A 6 13.27 -10.35 -2.50
C ILE A 6 13.75 -11.77 -2.24
N LYS A 7 14.82 -12.16 -2.92
CA LYS A 7 15.36 -13.52 -2.87
C LYS A 7 16.79 -13.53 -2.37
N GLU A 8 17.14 -14.57 -1.63
CA GLU A 8 18.53 -14.89 -1.35
C GLU A 8 19.23 -15.26 -2.67
N ALA A 9 20.34 -14.58 -2.98
CA ALA A 9 21.01 -14.73 -4.27
C ALA A 9 21.56 -16.15 -4.51
N ALA A 10 22.05 -16.81 -3.46
CA ALA A 10 22.70 -18.13 -3.58
C ALA A 10 21.70 -19.27 -3.80
N THR A 11 20.54 -19.22 -3.15
CA THR A 11 19.59 -20.33 -3.11
C THR A 11 18.32 -20.07 -3.90
N GLY A 12 18.01 -18.79 -4.19
CA GLY A 12 16.75 -18.36 -4.76
C GLY A 12 15.58 -18.39 -3.78
N PHE A 13 15.80 -18.68 -2.49
CA PHE A 13 14.73 -18.67 -1.49
C PHE A 13 14.10 -17.29 -1.36
N VAL A 14 12.77 -17.24 -1.33
CA VAL A 14 12.02 -16.00 -1.19
C VAL A 14 12.03 -15.56 0.27
N ILE A 15 12.75 -14.47 0.54
CA ILE A 15 12.87 -13.86 1.86
C ILE A 15 11.62 -13.02 2.14
N THR A 16 11.29 -12.10 1.23
CA THR A 16 10.19 -11.14 1.42
C THR A 16 9.36 -11.00 0.14
N VAL A 17 8.04 -11.09 0.27
CA VAL A 17 7.08 -10.75 -0.77
C VAL A 17 6.52 -9.36 -0.48
N ILE A 18 6.60 -8.47 -1.46
CA ILE A 18 5.92 -7.17 -1.44
C ILE A 18 4.76 -7.22 -2.43
N GLU A 19 3.55 -6.98 -1.93
CA GLU A 19 2.34 -6.89 -2.75
C GLU A 19 1.72 -5.49 -2.64
N ILE A 20 1.43 -4.88 -3.79
CA ILE A 20 0.58 -3.68 -3.86
C ILE A 20 -0.84 -4.14 -4.20
N LEU A 21 -1.81 -3.81 -3.35
CA LEU A 21 -3.19 -4.22 -3.57
C LEU A 21 -3.80 -3.51 -4.77
N SER A 22 -4.60 -4.29 -5.51
CA SER A 22 -5.43 -3.80 -6.62
C SER A 22 -6.92 -3.87 -6.25
N PRO A 23 -7.81 -3.11 -6.92
CA PRO A 23 -9.25 -3.09 -6.59
C PRO A 23 -9.90 -4.47 -6.57
N LYS A 24 -9.48 -5.38 -7.45
CA LYS A 24 -9.98 -6.78 -7.47
C LYS A 24 -9.62 -7.58 -6.22
N ASN A 25 -8.57 -7.21 -5.49
CA ASN A 25 -8.24 -7.88 -4.23
C ASN A 25 -9.21 -7.46 -3.12
N LYS A 26 -9.77 -6.25 -3.18
CA LYS A 26 -10.65 -5.69 -2.13
C LYS A 26 -12.15 -5.86 -2.40
N ARG A 27 -12.55 -6.05 -3.65
CA ARG A 27 -13.95 -6.31 -4.04
C ARG A 27 -14.33 -7.78 -3.81
N PRO A 28 -15.58 -8.10 -3.41
CA PRO A 28 -16.04 -9.49 -3.35
C PRO A 28 -15.89 -10.22 -4.69
N GLY A 29 -15.70 -11.55 -4.64
CA GLY A 29 -15.56 -12.43 -5.79
C GLY A 29 -14.17 -13.05 -5.95
N GLU A 30 -13.96 -13.70 -7.09
CA GLU A 30 -12.81 -14.57 -7.36
C GLU A 30 -11.45 -13.87 -7.16
N GLY A 31 -11.33 -12.59 -7.54
CA GLY A 31 -10.09 -11.83 -7.39
C GLY A 31 -9.63 -11.67 -5.94
N ARG A 32 -10.58 -11.51 -5.02
CA ARG A 32 -10.31 -11.44 -3.58
C ARG A 32 -10.05 -12.82 -2.99
N GLU A 33 -10.82 -13.82 -3.38
CA GLU A 33 -10.64 -15.20 -2.92
C GLU A 33 -9.27 -15.75 -3.31
N ALA A 34 -8.88 -15.56 -4.57
CA ALA A 34 -7.57 -15.93 -5.08
C ALA A 34 -6.44 -15.22 -4.31
N TYR A 35 -6.61 -13.92 -4.02
CA TYR A 35 -5.62 -13.18 -3.25
C TYR A 35 -5.54 -13.63 -1.79
N ILE A 36 -6.66 -13.89 -1.13
CA ILE A 36 -6.68 -14.45 0.23
C ILE A 36 -5.99 -15.81 0.26
N LYS A 37 -6.21 -16.66 -0.75
CA LYS A 37 -5.52 -17.95 -0.88
C LYS A 37 -4.00 -17.76 -1.01
N LYS A 38 -3.55 -16.87 -1.90
CA LYS A 38 -2.12 -16.51 -2.05
C LYS A 38 -1.54 -15.99 -0.73
N ARG A 39 -2.25 -15.07 -0.08
CA ARG A 39 -1.86 -14.50 1.22
C ARG A 39 -1.67 -15.59 2.27
N LYS A 40 -2.61 -16.55 2.37
CA LYS A 40 -2.48 -17.70 3.28
C LYS A 40 -1.27 -18.59 2.95
N GLN A 41 -0.92 -18.77 1.68
CA GLN A 41 0.26 -19.54 1.28
C GLN A 41 1.55 -18.87 1.76
N VAL A 42 1.69 -17.55 1.57
CA VAL A 42 2.84 -16.80 2.09
C VAL A 42 2.88 -16.91 3.61
N LEU A 43 1.73 -16.73 4.28
CA LEU A 43 1.60 -16.86 5.73
C LEU A 43 1.77 -18.29 6.28
N ALA A 44 1.93 -19.30 5.43
CA ALA A 44 2.26 -20.67 5.81
C ALA A 44 3.75 -20.99 5.60
N SER A 45 4.55 -20.07 5.05
CA SER A 45 5.99 -20.23 4.76
C SER A 45 6.87 -19.37 5.68
N LEU A 46 8.20 -19.49 5.66
CA LEU A 46 9.08 -18.59 6.42
C LEU A 46 9.20 -17.16 5.81
N THR A 47 8.61 -16.93 4.64
CA THR A 47 8.68 -15.66 3.90
C THR A 47 7.97 -14.51 4.63
N HIS A 48 8.60 -13.35 4.70
CA HIS A 48 7.96 -12.12 5.18
C HIS A 48 6.97 -11.58 4.13
N LEU A 49 5.91 -10.92 4.58
CA LEU A 49 4.93 -10.27 3.71
C LEU A 49 4.87 -8.77 4.02
N VAL A 50 5.03 -7.95 3.00
CA VAL A 50 4.71 -6.53 3.00
C VAL A 50 3.51 -6.33 2.07
N GLU A 51 2.39 -5.88 2.61
CA GLU A 51 1.17 -5.60 1.86
C GLU A 51 0.89 -4.09 1.90
N ILE A 52 0.91 -3.45 0.74
CA ILE A 52 0.70 -2.00 0.56
C ILE A 52 -0.68 -1.78 -0.03
N ASP A 53 -1.56 -1.12 0.72
CA ASP A 53 -2.94 -0.83 0.33
C ASP A 53 -3.15 0.69 0.26
N LEU A 54 -3.06 1.21 -0.97
CA LEU A 54 -3.32 2.61 -1.32
C LEU A 54 -4.76 2.82 -1.83
N LEU A 55 -5.69 1.92 -1.52
CA LEU A 55 -7.07 1.95 -2.01
C LEU A 55 -8.05 2.32 -0.89
N ARG A 56 -8.71 3.47 -1.01
CA ARG A 56 -9.75 3.89 -0.05
C ARG A 56 -11.01 3.01 -0.10
N GLY A 57 -11.30 2.41 -1.26
CA GLY A 57 -12.49 1.60 -1.49
C GLY A 57 -12.30 0.10 -1.28
N GLY A 58 -13.42 -0.60 -1.05
CA GLY A 58 -13.47 -2.06 -0.88
C GLY A 58 -13.10 -2.54 0.52
N LYS A 59 -13.32 -3.83 0.80
CA LYS A 59 -13.07 -4.39 2.14
C LYS A 59 -11.56 -4.59 2.34
N PRO A 60 -10.97 -4.10 3.44
CA PRO A 60 -9.57 -4.38 3.75
C PRO A 60 -9.25 -5.87 3.85
N MET A 61 -7.96 -6.21 3.77
CA MET A 61 -7.53 -7.58 4.06
C MET A 61 -7.72 -7.93 5.53
N PRO A 62 -8.01 -9.21 5.84
CA PRO A 62 -8.27 -9.62 7.21
C PRO A 62 -7.02 -9.47 8.09
N ILE A 63 -7.20 -8.83 9.23
CA ILE A 63 -6.26 -8.73 10.35
C ILE A 63 -7.01 -9.29 11.56
N LEU A 64 -6.33 -10.09 12.41
CA LEU A 64 -6.98 -10.76 13.54
C LEU A 64 -7.43 -9.79 14.64
N SER A 65 -6.73 -8.67 14.79
CA SER A 65 -7.02 -7.63 15.77
C SER A 65 -7.93 -6.54 15.20
N GLU A 66 -8.67 -5.88 16.09
CA GLU A 66 -9.31 -4.61 15.74
C GLU A 66 -8.25 -3.55 15.43
N VAL A 67 -8.45 -2.84 14.33
CA VAL A 67 -7.53 -1.79 13.87
C VAL A 67 -8.32 -0.51 13.61
N PRO A 68 -7.76 0.67 13.94
CA PRO A 68 -8.41 1.94 13.66
C PRO A 68 -8.75 2.08 12.16
N ALA A 69 -9.85 2.76 11.88
CA ALA A 69 -10.19 3.15 10.53
C ALA A 69 -9.10 4.06 9.95
N SER A 70 -8.71 3.80 8.71
CA SER A 70 -7.68 4.54 7.97
C SER A 70 -7.94 4.42 6.47
N ASP A 71 -7.56 5.47 5.73
CA ASP A 71 -7.70 5.48 4.27
C ASP A 71 -6.73 4.49 3.60
N TYR A 72 -5.51 4.41 4.15
CA TYR A 72 -4.40 3.65 3.60
C TYR A 72 -3.66 2.89 4.68
N ARG A 73 -2.98 1.82 4.27
CA ARG A 73 -2.25 0.94 5.18
C ARG A 73 -1.07 0.27 4.51
N ILE A 74 0.01 0.10 5.27
CA ILE A 74 1.09 -0.84 4.97
C ILE A 74 1.12 -1.87 6.09
N VAL A 75 1.03 -3.14 5.74
CA VAL A 75 1.04 -4.26 6.68
C VAL A 75 2.32 -5.05 6.49
N LEU A 76 3.11 -5.14 7.54
CA LEU A 76 4.35 -5.91 7.59
C LEU A 76 4.14 -7.14 8.50
N ILE A 77 4.24 -8.33 7.92
CA ILE A 77 4.13 -9.60 8.63
C ILE A 77 5.46 -10.33 8.48
N ARG A 78 6.16 -10.53 9.58
CA ARG A 78 7.45 -11.22 9.56
C ARG A 78 7.24 -12.71 9.76
N GLY A 79 7.87 -13.55 8.93
CA GLY A 79 7.71 -15.01 9.00
C GLY A 79 8.11 -15.59 10.36
N ASP A 80 9.14 -15.04 10.98
CA ASP A 80 9.71 -15.40 12.28
C ASP A 80 8.94 -14.85 13.49
N ARG A 81 7.97 -13.93 13.30
CA ARG A 81 7.21 -13.27 14.38
C ARG A 81 5.71 -13.39 14.20
N ARG A 82 5.24 -14.50 13.64
CA ARG A 82 3.79 -14.75 13.53
C ARG A 82 3.22 -15.22 14.87
N PRO A 83 1.96 -14.88 15.19
CA PRO A 83 0.94 -14.24 14.34
C PRO A 83 0.97 -12.70 14.32
N GLN A 84 2.00 -12.06 14.89
CA GLN A 84 2.08 -10.60 14.97
C GLN A 84 2.27 -9.94 13.59
N ALA A 85 1.68 -8.75 13.45
CA ALA A 85 1.82 -7.88 12.29
C ALA A 85 2.09 -6.45 12.75
N GLN A 86 2.87 -5.71 11.98
CA GLN A 86 3.05 -4.27 12.15
C GLN A 86 2.17 -3.56 11.13
N LEU A 87 1.35 -2.62 11.61
CA LEU A 87 0.45 -1.83 10.78
C LEU A 87 0.91 -0.38 10.79
N TYR A 88 1.22 0.13 9.60
CA TYR A 88 1.44 1.55 9.37
C TYR A 88 0.18 2.11 8.68
N ALA A 89 -0.73 2.63 9.50
CA ALA A 89 -1.98 3.24 9.03
C ALA A 89 -1.78 4.75 8.83
N PHE A 90 -2.34 5.30 7.76
CA PHE A 90 -2.26 6.72 7.45
C PHE A 90 -3.46 7.17 6.61
N ASN A 91 -3.74 8.47 6.64
CA ASN A 91 -4.86 9.10 5.94
C ASN A 91 -4.38 10.04 4.83
N LEU A 92 -5.29 10.51 3.97
CA LEU A 92 -4.98 11.29 2.77
C LEU A 92 -4.06 12.49 2.97
N ARG A 93 -4.17 13.17 4.11
CA ARG A 93 -3.39 14.38 4.40
C ARG A 93 -2.01 14.10 5.00
N GLN A 94 -1.74 12.85 5.34
CA GLN A 94 -0.51 12.43 6.00
C GLN A 94 0.48 11.91 4.98
N THR A 95 1.77 12.20 5.19
CA THR A 95 2.87 11.58 4.46
C THR A 95 2.80 10.06 4.57
N ILE A 96 3.11 9.34 3.49
CA ILE A 96 3.22 7.89 3.54
C ILE A 96 4.34 7.51 4.52
N PRO A 97 4.07 6.72 5.56
CA PRO A 97 5.08 6.33 6.54
C PRO A 97 6.14 5.44 5.88
N SER A 98 7.40 5.71 6.22
CA SER A 98 8.50 4.81 5.88
C SER A 98 8.44 3.56 6.75
N PHE A 99 8.90 2.43 6.21
CA PHE A 99 8.89 1.15 6.91
C PHE A 99 10.15 0.33 6.59
N PRO A 100 10.63 -0.52 7.52
CA PRO A 100 11.76 -1.39 7.24
C PRO A 100 11.33 -2.53 6.31
N LEU A 101 12.16 -2.83 5.31
CA LEU A 101 12.01 -4.02 4.48
C LEU A 101 12.67 -5.21 5.19
N PRO A 102 11.90 -6.19 5.70
CA PRO A 102 12.48 -7.34 6.36
C PRO A 102 13.37 -8.13 5.40
N LEU A 103 14.50 -8.60 5.91
CA LEU A 103 15.44 -9.48 5.21
C LEU A 103 15.78 -10.68 6.12
N ASN A 104 16.80 -11.47 5.77
CA ASN A 104 17.23 -12.58 6.62
C ASN A 104 17.75 -12.06 7.98
N PRO A 105 17.68 -12.89 9.04
CA PRO A 105 18.26 -12.53 10.33
C PRO A 105 19.75 -12.16 10.21
N GLY A 106 20.09 -10.97 10.71
CA GLY A 106 21.46 -10.43 10.66
C GLY A 106 21.72 -9.47 9.50
N ASP A 107 20.87 -9.46 8.48
CA ASP A 107 20.98 -8.48 7.38
C ASP A 107 20.42 -7.12 7.83
N PRO A 108 21.08 -6.00 7.45
CA PRO A 108 20.56 -4.67 7.71
C PRO A 108 19.30 -4.44 6.87
N GLU A 109 18.18 -4.16 7.53
CA GLU A 109 16.91 -3.88 6.86
C GLU A 109 16.89 -2.46 6.29
N PRO A 110 16.80 -2.27 4.97
CA PRO A 110 16.70 -0.94 4.41
C PRO A 110 15.34 -0.33 4.74
N ILE A 111 15.33 0.97 5.01
CA ILE A 111 14.10 1.74 5.17
C ILE A 111 13.56 2.10 3.80
N ILE A 112 12.30 1.72 3.55
CA ILE A 112 11.59 2.03 2.32
C ILE A 112 10.82 3.33 2.52
N ASP A 113 11.25 4.37 1.80
CA ASP A 113 10.52 5.63 1.66
C ASP A 113 9.63 5.57 0.42
N LEU A 114 8.41 5.05 0.61
CA LEU A 114 7.44 4.95 -0.47
C LEU A 114 6.92 6.32 -0.94
N GLN A 115 6.95 7.35 -0.09
CA GLN A 115 6.56 8.71 -0.48
C GLN A 115 7.49 9.24 -1.57
N THR A 116 8.80 9.17 -1.34
CA THR A 116 9.80 9.64 -2.32
C THR A 116 9.72 8.85 -3.62
N LEU A 117 9.53 7.53 -3.56
CA LEU A 117 9.37 6.68 -4.74
C LEU A 117 8.12 7.05 -5.56
N LEU A 118 6.99 7.27 -4.90
CA LEU A 118 5.74 7.66 -5.55
C LEU A 118 5.84 9.05 -6.19
N ASN A 119 6.40 10.04 -5.48
CA ASN A 119 6.60 11.38 -6.00
C ASN A 119 7.52 11.35 -7.23
N GLY A 120 8.63 10.62 -7.16
CA GLY A 120 9.54 10.48 -8.29
C GLY A 120 8.89 9.81 -9.50
N LEU A 121 8.02 8.81 -9.29
CA LEU A 121 7.24 8.21 -10.37
C LEU A 121 6.26 9.22 -10.98
N TYR A 122 5.55 9.97 -10.14
CA TYR A 122 4.57 10.97 -10.57
C TYR A 122 5.20 12.05 -11.47
N GLU A 123 6.36 12.57 -11.07
CA GLU A 123 7.10 13.56 -11.84
C GLU A 123 7.64 12.99 -13.16
N ARG A 124 8.32 11.82 -13.11
CA ARG A 124 8.90 11.22 -14.31
C ARG A 124 7.84 10.80 -15.34
N ALA A 125 6.70 10.31 -14.88
CA ALA A 125 5.58 9.93 -15.76
C ALA A 125 4.72 11.14 -16.18
N ARG A 126 4.98 12.34 -15.64
CA ARG A 126 4.22 13.57 -15.87
C ARG A 126 2.72 13.38 -15.66
N TYR A 127 2.32 12.72 -14.57
CA TYR A 127 0.91 12.42 -14.33
C TYR A 127 0.03 13.68 -14.21
N HIS A 128 0.61 14.84 -13.89
CA HIS A 128 -0.08 16.13 -13.94
C HIS A 128 -0.67 16.45 -15.33
N LEU A 129 -0.14 15.89 -16.42
CA LEU A 129 -0.69 16.05 -17.77
C LEU A 129 -1.79 15.04 -18.10
N ALA A 130 -1.83 13.91 -17.41
CA ALA A 130 -2.76 12.82 -17.67
C ALA A 130 -3.98 12.82 -16.75
N ILE A 131 -3.87 13.44 -15.58
CA ILE A 131 -4.93 13.52 -14.57
C ILE A 131 -5.65 14.85 -14.72
N ASP A 132 -6.95 14.79 -15.01
CA ASP A 132 -7.82 15.97 -14.99
C ASP A 132 -8.24 16.30 -13.55
N TYR A 133 -7.48 17.20 -12.91
CA TYR A 133 -7.74 17.66 -11.55
C TYR A 133 -9.01 18.52 -11.41
N SER A 134 -9.63 18.95 -12.52
CA SER A 134 -10.91 19.66 -12.48
C SER A 134 -12.07 18.74 -12.09
N GLN A 135 -11.93 17.44 -12.31
CA GLN A 135 -12.95 16.44 -12.00
C GLN A 135 -12.86 15.97 -10.56
N ALA A 136 -13.98 15.43 -10.05
CA ALA A 136 -13.97 14.69 -8.80
C ALA A 136 -13.14 13.40 -8.96
N PRO A 137 -12.41 12.96 -7.92
CA PRO A 137 -11.70 11.69 -7.96
C PRO A 137 -12.69 10.53 -8.12
N VAL A 138 -12.31 9.51 -8.90
CA VAL A 138 -13.14 8.33 -9.18
C VAL A 138 -13.64 7.65 -7.91
N GLN A 139 -12.82 7.60 -6.86
CA GLN A 139 -13.23 7.15 -5.54
C GLN A 139 -13.56 8.38 -4.67
N PRO A 140 -14.82 8.53 -4.22
CA PRO A 140 -15.25 9.65 -3.41
C PRO A 140 -14.36 9.87 -2.19
N LEU A 141 -14.19 11.14 -1.84
CA LEU A 141 -13.50 11.57 -0.62
C LEU A 141 -14.49 11.68 0.53
N LYS A 142 -13.99 11.65 1.77
CA LYS A 142 -14.76 12.08 2.94
C LYS A 142 -15.07 13.57 2.81
N ALA A 143 -16.19 14.02 3.37
CA ALA A 143 -16.62 15.42 3.27
C ALA A 143 -15.53 16.42 3.70
N GLU A 144 -14.85 16.13 4.81
CA GLU A 144 -13.73 16.94 5.31
C GLU A 144 -12.54 17.02 4.33
N ASP A 145 -12.27 15.94 3.60
CA ASP A 145 -11.18 15.86 2.62
C ASP A 145 -11.54 16.52 1.29
N VAL A 146 -12.82 16.57 0.92
CA VAL A 146 -13.28 17.30 -0.28
C VAL A 146 -12.88 18.76 -0.19
N SER A 147 -13.23 19.43 0.91
CA SER A 147 -12.92 20.85 1.10
C SER A 147 -11.41 21.11 1.11
N TRP A 148 -10.64 20.25 1.80
CA TRP A 148 -9.18 20.37 1.86
C TRP A 148 -8.52 20.20 0.47
N VAL A 149 -8.93 19.16 -0.29
CA VAL A 149 -8.42 18.95 -1.66
C VAL A 149 -8.79 20.10 -2.58
N ASP A 150 -10.01 20.62 -2.48
CA ASP A 150 -10.46 21.71 -3.35
C ASP A 150 -9.64 22.99 -3.12
N THR A 151 -9.41 23.38 -1.85
CA THR A 151 -8.52 24.49 -1.50
C THR A 151 -7.12 24.28 -2.08
N LEU A 152 -6.53 23.10 -1.84
CA LEU A 152 -5.18 22.79 -2.31
C LEU A 152 -5.07 22.85 -3.84
N LEU A 153 -6.05 22.32 -4.57
CA LEU A 153 -6.03 22.33 -6.03
C LEU A 153 -6.24 23.73 -6.62
N ARG A 154 -7.00 24.60 -5.96
CA ARG A 154 -7.15 26.02 -6.36
C ARG A 154 -5.87 26.81 -6.13
N GLU A 155 -5.21 26.61 -4.99
CA GLU A 155 -3.89 27.22 -4.70
C GLU A 155 -2.82 26.83 -5.73
N GLN A 156 -2.94 25.64 -6.32
CA GLN A 156 -2.07 25.12 -7.36
C GLN A 156 -2.57 25.44 -8.79
N GLU A 157 -3.63 26.24 -8.93
CA GLU A 157 -4.26 26.60 -10.21
C GLU A 157 -4.77 25.41 -11.05
N LEU A 158 -4.95 24.24 -10.41
CA LEU A 158 -5.44 23.00 -11.03
C LEU A 158 -6.98 22.93 -11.06
N ARG A 159 -7.67 23.80 -10.31
CA ARG A 159 -9.12 24.01 -10.36
C ARG A 159 -9.44 25.49 -10.50
N LYS A 160 -10.40 25.79 -11.38
CA LYS A 160 -10.87 27.16 -11.59
C LYS A 160 -11.74 27.63 -10.42
N ASN A 161 -11.81 28.96 -10.27
CA ASN A 161 -12.62 29.61 -9.26
C ASN A 161 -14.12 29.34 -9.41
#